data_AF-E3JUQ4-F1
#
_entry.id   AF-E3JUQ4-F1
#
_cell.length_a   1.000
_cell.length_b   1.000
_cell.length_c   1.000
_cell.angle_alpha   90.00
_cell.angle_beta   90.00
_cell.angle_gamma   90.00
#
_symmetry.space_group_name_H-M   'P 1'
#
loop_
_entity.id
_entity.type
_entity.pdbx_description
1 polymer ?
#
loop_
_entity_poly.entity_id
_entity_poly.type
_entity_poly.pdbx_seq_one_letter_code
_entity_poly.pdbx_strand_id
1 'polypeptide(L)'
;MSSYATNHHPNEHNNNSNNTCDYRPEYDTSNPHKSGYQTTQTTASGSSYATYGVYGDVAQSSGSNLAGISSASTANGSVSGTLSYRKPDAKRKLVVTGDGGCGKTCLLIMYSENRFPEAYIPTVFENYVTMVPFPTDSSKFVELALWDTAGQEEYDRLRPLSYPESDVIFICFAIDFPTSLANVTDKWHPEVSHFCEGVPLILVGTKIDLRKDQRTSDLLAAQGTTPITPQQGQAVAKEIGATYMECSAKHNIGVKEVFNAALRLAMRGRKMEKMKRRVCKIL
;
A
#
# COMPACT_ATOMS: atom_id res chain seq x y z
N MET A 1 -10.26 -55.65 39.59
CA MET A 1 -11.51 -55.00 40.04
C MET A 1 -11.16 -53.68 40.70
N SER A 2 -11.60 -52.59 40.08
CA SER A 2 -11.79 -51.20 40.55
C SER A 2 -10.74 -50.52 41.44
N SER A 3 -10.18 -49.42 40.95
CA SER A 3 -10.31 -48.12 41.65
C SER A 3 -10.19 -46.96 40.64
N TYR A 4 -11.10 -46.01 40.77
CA TYR A 4 -11.14 -44.73 40.06
C TYR A 4 -10.16 -43.75 40.70
N ALA A 5 -9.43 -42.98 39.88
CA ALA A 5 -8.78 -41.75 40.31
C ALA A 5 -8.89 -40.72 39.17
N THR A 6 -9.58 -39.63 39.48
CA THR A 6 -9.72 -38.39 38.73
C THR A 6 -8.38 -37.67 38.58
N ASN A 7 -8.05 -37.20 37.38
CA ASN A 7 -7.03 -36.17 37.18
C ASN A 7 -7.61 -35.00 36.37
N HIS A 8 -7.67 -33.85 37.04
CA HIS A 8 -7.91 -32.54 36.46
C HIS A 8 -6.73 -32.14 35.55
N HIS A 9 -7.02 -31.77 34.31
CA HIS A 9 -6.12 -30.97 33.48
C HIS A 9 -6.51 -29.49 33.58
N PRO A 10 -5.57 -28.57 33.85
CA PRO A 10 -5.85 -27.13 33.79
C PRO A 10 -5.92 -26.65 32.33
N ASN A 11 -6.88 -25.76 32.07
CA ASN A 11 -7.03 -24.99 30.84
C ASN A 11 -5.77 -24.17 30.55
N GLU A 12 -5.08 -24.44 29.43
CA GLU A 12 -4.18 -23.48 28.82
C GLU A 12 -4.94 -22.60 27.83
N HIS A 13 -4.93 -21.30 28.12
CA HIS A 13 -5.45 -20.24 27.27
C HIS A 13 -4.72 -20.23 25.91
N ASN A 14 -5.43 -20.64 24.87
CA ASN A 14 -5.00 -20.48 23.49
C ASN A 14 -5.08 -19.01 23.09
N ASN A 15 -3.96 -18.29 23.16
CA ASN A 15 -3.81 -16.94 22.61
C ASN A 15 -3.79 -17.00 21.08
N ASN A 16 -4.99 -17.03 20.51
CA ASN A 16 -5.25 -17.08 19.08
C ASN A 16 -4.99 -15.70 18.44
N SER A 17 -3.76 -15.44 18.00
CA SER A 17 -3.43 -14.27 17.16
C SER A 17 -3.58 -14.63 15.67
N ASN A 18 -4.80 -15.01 15.27
CA ASN A 18 -5.15 -15.19 13.86
C ASN A 18 -5.39 -13.83 13.22
N ASN A 19 -4.31 -13.18 12.78
CA ASN A 19 -4.41 -11.96 11.99
C ASN A 19 -4.80 -12.34 10.55
N THR A 20 -6.02 -12.00 10.15
CA THR A 20 -6.64 -12.40 8.86
C THR A 20 -5.94 -11.81 7.61
N CYS A 21 -4.95 -10.95 7.80
CA CYS A 21 -4.12 -10.34 6.77
C CYS A 21 -2.97 -11.25 6.27
N ASP A 22 -2.65 -12.32 7.00
CA ASP A 22 -1.78 -13.40 6.52
C ASP A 22 -2.58 -14.44 5.68
N TYR A 23 -3.85 -14.14 5.34
CA TYR A 23 -4.69 -14.98 4.50
C TYR A 23 -4.08 -15.15 3.11
N ARG A 24 -3.73 -16.39 2.81
CA ARG A 24 -3.33 -16.87 1.49
C ARG A 24 -4.58 -17.40 0.78
N PRO A 25 -5.03 -16.83 -0.35
CA PRO A 25 -6.02 -17.50 -1.17
C PRO A 25 -5.41 -18.83 -1.64
N GLU A 26 -6.02 -19.95 -1.30
CA GLU A 26 -5.66 -21.24 -1.88
C GLU A 26 -6.03 -21.20 -3.37
N TYR A 27 -5.02 -21.09 -4.24
CA TYR A 27 -5.20 -21.35 -5.66
C TYR A 27 -5.22 -22.87 -5.86
N ASP A 28 -6.41 -23.44 -6.00
CA ASP A 28 -6.58 -24.82 -6.44
C ASP A 28 -6.24 -24.91 -7.94
N THR A 29 -5.06 -25.45 -8.25
CA THR A 29 -4.59 -25.66 -9.63
C THR A 29 -5.31 -26.80 -10.34
N SER A 30 -6.16 -27.55 -9.66
CA SER A 30 -6.86 -28.72 -10.19
C SER A 30 -8.30 -28.44 -10.65
N ASN A 31 -8.88 -27.26 -10.32
CA ASN A 31 -10.24 -26.91 -10.75
C ASN A 31 -10.49 -25.39 -10.84
N PRO A 32 -10.38 -24.77 -12.03
CA PRO A 32 -10.50 -23.32 -12.21
C PRO A 32 -11.91 -22.73 -12.00
N HIS A 33 -12.90 -23.52 -11.57
CA HIS A 33 -14.31 -23.07 -11.43
C HIS A 33 -14.90 -23.23 -10.02
N LYS A 34 -14.10 -23.50 -8.98
CA LYS A 34 -14.58 -23.54 -7.59
C LYS A 34 -13.79 -22.62 -6.67
N SER A 35 -13.79 -21.31 -6.93
CA SER A 35 -13.56 -20.34 -5.85
C SER A 35 -14.88 -20.13 -5.11
N GLY A 36 -15.03 -20.76 -3.94
CA GLY A 36 -16.19 -20.57 -3.08
C GLY A 36 -16.21 -19.17 -2.47
N TYR A 37 -16.80 -18.20 -3.19
CA TYR A 37 -17.16 -16.90 -2.63
C TYR A 37 -18.65 -16.92 -2.28
N GLN A 38 -18.98 -17.01 -0.99
CA GLN A 38 -20.32 -16.64 -0.54
C GLN A 38 -20.47 -15.12 -0.68
N THR A 39 -21.31 -14.71 -1.61
CA THR A 39 -21.68 -13.31 -1.81
C THR A 39 -22.68 -12.90 -0.73
N THR A 40 -22.25 -12.17 0.28
CA THR A 40 -23.18 -11.35 1.08
C THR A 40 -23.23 -9.97 0.46
N GLN A 41 -24.34 -9.69 -0.22
CA GLN A 41 -24.70 -8.35 -0.65
C GLN A 41 -24.98 -7.49 0.59
N THR A 42 -24.12 -6.52 0.87
CA THR A 42 -24.48 -5.37 1.71
C THR A 42 -24.33 -4.09 0.90
N THR A 43 -25.46 -3.41 0.74
CA THR A 43 -25.64 -2.16 0.03
C THR A 43 -24.71 -1.07 0.57
N ALA A 44 -23.92 -0.47 -0.32
CA ALA A 44 -23.05 0.67 -0.02
C ALA A 44 -23.89 1.92 0.31
N SER A 45 -23.89 2.32 1.58
CA SER A 45 -24.16 3.70 1.97
C SER A 45 -22.83 4.44 2.03
N GLY A 46 -22.74 5.51 1.23
CA GLY A 46 -21.55 6.35 1.15
C GLY A 46 -21.21 7.00 2.49
N SER A 47 -19.92 7.03 2.81
CA SER A 47 -19.37 7.95 3.79
C SER A 47 -17.97 8.35 3.35
N SER A 48 -17.87 9.57 2.85
CA SER A 48 -16.63 10.30 2.66
C SER A 48 -16.03 10.57 4.04
N TYR A 49 -14.99 9.84 4.42
CA TYR A 49 -14.25 10.14 5.65
C TYR A 49 -13.20 11.22 5.36
N ALA A 50 -13.38 12.37 6.02
CA ALA A 50 -12.47 13.50 5.99
C ALA A 50 -11.11 13.10 6.60
N THR A 51 -10.04 13.33 5.86
CA THR A 51 -8.66 13.24 6.33
C THR A 51 -8.37 14.28 7.39
N TYR A 52 -8.13 13.86 8.64
CA TYR A 52 -7.48 14.69 9.65
C TYR A 52 -5.97 14.70 9.39
N GLY A 53 -5.42 15.90 9.21
CA GLY A 53 -3.99 16.12 8.96
C GLY A 53 -3.13 15.71 10.14
N VAL A 54 -2.04 15.00 9.86
CA VAL A 54 -0.99 14.63 10.81
C VAL A 54 -0.04 15.80 10.99
N TYR A 55 -0.01 16.38 12.18
CA TYR A 55 1.12 17.16 12.71
C TYR A 55 1.47 16.60 14.09
N GLY A 56 2.61 15.91 14.20
CA GLY A 56 3.43 15.86 15.43
C GLY A 56 4.60 16.85 15.24
N ASP A 57 5.23 17.45 16.23
CA ASP A 57 5.30 17.34 17.70
C ASP A 57 5.76 18.72 18.22
N VAL A 58 5.41 19.14 19.46
CA VAL A 58 6.34 19.74 20.45
C VAL A 58 5.72 19.61 21.87
N ALA A 59 6.51 19.09 22.81
CA ALA A 59 6.22 18.94 24.23
C ALA A 59 6.06 20.27 25.01
N GLN A 60 5.23 20.28 26.06
CA GLN A 60 5.65 20.55 27.45
C GLN A 60 4.49 20.48 28.46
N SER A 61 4.89 20.40 29.73
CA SER A 61 4.22 19.91 30.93
C SER A 61 3.11 20.79 31.55
N SER A 62 2.36 20.11 32.42
CA SER A 62 1.85 20.54 33.74
C SER A 62 0.63 21.47 33.85
N GLY A 63 -0.30 21.07 34.72
CA GLY A 63 -0.96 22.01 35.63
C GLY A 63 -2.50 22.05 35.58
N SER A 64 -3.09 21.60 36.68
CA SER A 64 -4.50 21.59 37.07
C SER A 64 -5.18 22.96 37.27
N ASN A 65 -6.53 22.91 37.21
CA ASN A 65 -7.53 23.65 38.00
C ASN A 65 -8.24 24.90 37.45
N LEU A 66 -9.49 24.99 37.92
CA LEU A 66 -10.68 25.74 37.52
C LEU A 66 -10.83 27.06 38.31
N ALA A 67 -11.60 27.99 37.72
CA ALA A 67 -12.42 29.07 38.32
C ALA A 67 -11.85 30.51 38.38
N GLY A 68 -12.69 31.48 37.94
CA GLY A 68 -12.55 32.91 38.24
C GLY A 68 -13.14 33.88 37.20
N ILE A 69 -14.35 34.40 37.47
CA ILE A 69 -15.11 35.42 36.73
C ILE A 69 -14.41 36.81 36.88
N SER A 70 -14.35 37.73 35.88
CA SER A 70 -15.26 38.89 35.75
C SER A 70 -14.85 39.87 34.62
N SER A 71 -15.87 40.38 33.91
CA SER A 71 -16.06 41.75 33.37
C SER A 71 -15.16 42.35 32.26
N ALA A 72 -15.72 42.30 31.04
CA ALA A 72 -16.01 43.39 30.08
C ALA A 72 -14.89 44.33 29.56
N SER A 73 -14.58 44.23 28.25
CA SER A 73 -14.91 45.26 27.25
C SER A 73 -14.53 44.83 25.81
N THR A 74 -15.56 44.79 24.97
CA THR A 74 -15.69 44.92 23.50
C THR A 74 -14.50 44.64 22.56
N ALA A 75 -14.67 43.55 21.80
CA ALA A 75 -13.94 43.11 20.61
C ALA A 75 -14.19 44.04 19.38
N ASN A 76 -13.39 44.10 18.32
CA ASN A 76 -13.04 42.99 17.43
C ASN A 76 -11.75 43.31 16.65
N GLY A 77 -10.62 42.76 17.09
CA GLY A 77 -9.53 42.40 16.19
C GLY A 77 -9.77 40.97 15.75
N SER A 78 -10.40 40.77 14.60
CA SER A 78 -10.57 39.45 14.01
C SER A 78 -9.20 38.91 13.62
N VAL A 79 -8.57 38.15 14.52
CA VAL A 79 -7.59 37.14 14.13
C VAL A 79 -8.40 36.04 13.45
N SER A 80 -8.79 36.28 12.21
CA SER A 80 -9.16 35.23 11.29
C SER A 80 -7.90 34.39 11.10
N GLY A 81 -7.73 33.37 11.93
CA GLY A 81 -6.89 32.23 11.61
C GLY A 81 -7.49 31.55 10.39
N THR A 82 -7.25 32.13 9.21
CA THR A 82 -7.48 31.44 7.95
C THR A 82 -6.53 30.25 8.03
N LEU A 83 -7.06 29.04 8.21
CA LEU A 83 -6.31 27.82 7.90
C LEU A 83 -5.80 28.03 6.47
N SER A 84 -4.52 28.36 6.35
CA SER A 84 -3.93 28.68 5.07
C SER A 84 -3.92 27.36 4.29
N TYR A 85 -4.88 27.22 3.38
CA TYR A 85 -4.89 26.11 2.43
C TYR A 85 -3.62 26.24 1.60
N ARG A 86 -2.60 25.47 1.98
CA ARG A 86 -1.33 25.48 1.27
C ARG A 86 -1.56 24.81 -0.09
N LYS A 87 -1.54 25.60 -1.15
CA LYS A 87 -1.59 25.09 -2.53
C LYS A 87 -0.40 24.13 -2.76
N PRO A 88 -0.61 22.95 -3.36
CA PRO A 88 0.49 22.04 -3.67
C PRO A 88 1.44 22.63 -4.71
N ASP A 89 2.73 22.36 -4.53
CA ASP A 89 3.79 22.69 -5.49
C ASP A 89 3.71 21.78 -6.73
N ALA A 90 3.17 20.57 -6.57
CA ALA A 90 2.90 19.63 -7.65
C ALA A 90 1.73 18.69 -7.29
N LYS A 91 0.99 18.24 -8.31
CA LYS A 91 0.03 17.13 -8.20
C LYS A 91 0.63 15.91 -8.87
N ARG A 92 0.61 14.76 -8.22
CA ARG A 92 1.15 13.51 -8.76
C ARG A 92 0.20 12.36 -8.54
N LYS A 93 0.13 11.46 -9.52
CA LYS A 93 -0.67 10.23 -9.47
C LYS A 93 0.23 9.00 -9.39
N LEU A 94 -0.02 8.16 -8.39
CA LEU A 94 0.62 6.87 -8.18
C LEU A 94 -0.44 5.78 -8.27
N VAL A 95 -0.26 4.82 -9.16
CA VAL A 95 -1.14 3.64 -9.28
C VAL A 95 -0.42 2.41 -8.77
N VAL A 96 -1.11 1.58 -8.00
CA VAL A 96 -0.57 0.32 -7.46
C VAL A 96 -1.26 -0.87 -8.14
N THR A 97 -0.46 -1.79 -8.67
CA THR A 97 -0.88 -3.02 -9.36
C THR A 97 -0.16 -4.23 -8.77
N GLY A 98 -0.60 -5.45 -9.12
CA GLY A 98 -0.06 -6.69 -8.57
C GLY A 98 -1.15 -7.66 -8.10
N ASP A 99 -0.78 -8.90 -7.84
CA ASP A 99 -1.70 -9.99 -7.48
C ASP A 99 -2.66 -9.66 -6.34
N GLY A 100 -3.82 -10.32 -6.33
CA GLY A 100 -4.71 -10.35 -5.17
C GLY A 100 -3.97 -10.80 -3.91
N GLY A 101 -4.21 -10.13 -2.77
CA GLY A 101 -3.58 -10.51 -1.50
C GLY A 101 -2.08 -10.21 -1.37
N CYS A 102 -1.44 -9.57 -2.37
CA CYS A 102 -0.01 -9.24 -2.28
C CYS A 102 0.30 -8.01 -1.40
N GLY A 103 -0.68 -7.42 -0.72
CA GLY A 103 -0.43 -6.34 0.26
C GLY A 103 -0.43 -4.90 -0.27
N LYS A 104 -0.98 -4.65 -1.47
CA LYS A 104 -1.14 -3.30 -2.06
C LYS A 104 -1.87 -2.33 -1.12
N THR A 105 -3.06 -2.72 -0.69
CA THR A 105 -3.92 -1.92 0.19
C THR A 105 -3.27 -1.68 1.55
N CYS A 106 -2.66 -2.70 2.15
CA CYS A 106 -1.93 -2.55 3.41
C CYS A 106 -0.75 -1.56 3.29
N LEU A 107 -0.03 -1.58 2.16
CA LEU A 107 1.04 -0.63 1.88
C LEU A 107 0.51 0.81 1.80
N LEU A 108 -0.59 1.02 1.07
CA LEU A 108 -1.21 2.34 0.93
C LEU A 108 -1.75 2.88 2.26
N ILE A 109 -2.52 2.07 3.00
CA ILE A 109 -3.09 2.44 4.30
C ILE A 109 -1.99 2.71 5.32
N MET A 110 -0.94 1.88 5.38
CA MET A 110 0.17 2.11 6.31
C MET A 110 0.87 3.44 6.02
N TYR A 111 0.99 3.82 4.74
CA TYR A 111 1.58 5.10 4.35
C TYR A 111 0.67 6.30 4.66
N SER A 112 -0.63 6.22 4.35
CA SER A 112 -1.56 7.35 4.48
C SER A 112 -2.09 7.54 5.90
N GLU A 113 -2.32 6.46 6.64
CA GLU A 113 -3.00 6.47 7.94
C GLU A 113 -2.09 6.07 9.10
N ASN A 114 -0.86 5.62 8.83
CA ASN A 114 0.08 5.13 9.84
C ASN A 114 -0.53 4.05 10.76
N ARG A 115 -1.39 3.20 10.19
CA ARG A 115 -1.95 2.01 10.85
C ARG A 115 -1.99 0.83 9.90
N PHE A 116 -1.97 -0.37 10.46
CA PHE A 116 -2.13 -1.59 9.69
C PHE A 116 -3.58 -2.10 9.78
N PRO A 117 -4.25 -2.44 8.67
CA PRO A 117 -5.62 -2.94 8.70
C PRO A 117 -5.69 -4.37 9.28
N GLU A 118 -6.63 -4.61 10.21
CA GLU A 118 -6.77 -5.92 10.89
C GLU A 118 -7.63 -6.92 10.08
N ALA A 119 -8.50 -6.42 9.21
CA ALA A 119 -9.38 -7.22 8.38
C ALA A 119 -8.97 -7.16 6.91
N TYR A 120 -8.95 -8.32 6.24
CA TYR A 120 -8.78 -8.38 4.80
C TYR A 120 -10.12 -8.16 4.09
N ILE A 121 -10.20 -7.08 3.31
CA ILE A 121 -11.32 -6.78 2.42
C ILE A 121 -10.73 -6.68 1.01
N PRO A 122 -11.13 -7.55 0.05
CA PRO A 122 -10.66 -7.45 -1.33
C PRO A 122 -11.01 -6.09 -1.95
N THR A 123 -9.99 -5.37 -2.41
CA THR A 123 -10.18 -4.09 -3.10
C THR A 123 -10.78 -4.29 -4.48
N VAL A 124 -11.76 -3.46 -4.81
CA VAL A 124 -12.23 -3.26 -6.18
C VAL A 124 -11.45 -2.09 -6.80
N PHE A 125 -11.63 -0.91 -6.21
CA PHE A 125 -10.95 0.31 -6.63
C PHE A 125 -11.10 1.38 -5.55
N GLU A 126 -10.00 2.01 -5.14
CA GLU A 126 -10.02 3.09 -4.15
C GLU A 126 -9.04 4.20 -4.53
N ASN A 127 -9.43 5.45 -4.24
CA ASN A 127 -8.62 6.64 -4.50
C ASN A 127 -8.41 7.41 -3.20
N TYR A 128 -7.15 7.59 -2.82
CA TYR A 128 -6.76 8.39 -1.66
C TYR A 128 -5.97 9.60 -2.14
N VAL A 129 -6.23 10.78 -1.58
CA VAL A 129 -5.45 11.99 -1.88
C VAL A 129 -4.84 12.51 -0.59
N THR A 130 -3.53 12.73 -0.60
CA THR A 130 -2.79 13.23 0.58
C THR A 130 -1.80 14.31 0.18
N MET A 131 -1.52 15.24 1.11
CA MET A 131 -0.52 16.29 0.95
C MET A 131 0.75 15.88 1.69
N VAL A 132 1.84 15.67 0.95
CA VAL A 132 3.09 15.12 1.50
C VAL A 132 4.28 16.03 1.23
N PRO A 133 5.20 16.22 2.19
CA PRO A 133 6.41 16.99 1.94
C PRO A 133 7.31 16.27 0.93
N PHE A 134 7.98 17.01 0.06
CA PHE A 134 8.89 16.42 -0.92
C PHE A 134 10.17 15.92 -0.23
N PRO A 135 10.67 14.70 -0.52
CA PRO A 135 11.72 14.08 0.29
C PRO A 135 13.08 14.79 0.28
N THR A 136 13.36 15.63 -0.72
CA THR A 136 14.62 16.38 -0.83
C THR A 136 14.45 17.87 -0.55
N ASP A 137 13.23 18.33 -0.27
CA ASP A 137 12.92 19.72 0.01
C ASP A 137 11.62 19.78 0.82
N SER A 138 11.73 19.81 2.15
CA SER A 138 10.58 19.87 3.07
C SER A 138 9.78 21.16 2.94
N SER A 139 10.34 22.18 2.27
CA SER A 139 9.61 23.40 1.95
C SER A 139 8.67 23.22 0.78
N LYS A 140 8.70 22.11 0.03
CA LYS A 140 7.78 21.78 -1.07
C LYS A 140 6.79 20.69 -0.68
N PHE A 141 5.55 20.80 -1.13
CA PHE A 141 4.49 19.84 -0.85
C PHE A 141 3.88 19.32 -2.16
N VAL A 142 3.67 18.01 -2.21
CA VAL A 142 3.07 17.30 -3.34
C VAL A 142 1.69 16.81 -2.91
N GLU A 143 0.67 17.12 -3.71
CA GLU A 143 -0.62 16.44 -3.63
C GLU A 143 -0.46 15.09 -4.35
N LEU A 144 -0.45 14.01 -3.59
CA LEU A 144 -0.27 12.66 -4.10
C LEU A 144 -1.62 11.95 -4.12
N ALA A 145 -2.09 11.63 -5.32
CA ALA A 145 -3.24 10.76 -5.54
C ALA A 145 -2.76 9.30 -5.63
N LEU A 146 -3.20 8.47 -4.70
CA LEU A 146 -2.94 7.04 -4.60
C LEU A 146 -4.13 6.28 -5.15
N TRP A 147 -3.89 5.46 -6.16
CA TRP A 147 -4.91 4.66 -6.83
C TRP A 147 -4.65 3.19 -6.46
N ASP A 148 -5.48 2.65 -5.57
CA ASP A 148 -5.48 1.22 -5.23
C ASP A 148 -6.33 0.46 -6.25
N THR A 149 -5.83 -0.68 -6.73
CA THR A 149 -6.51 -1.45 -7.77
C THR A 149 -6.70 -2.91 -7.37
N ALA A 150 -7.79 -3.50 -7.84
CA ALA A 150 -8.03 -4.94 -7.75
C ALA A 150 -6.91 -5.76 -8.41
N GLY A 151 -6.42 -6.77 -7.69
CA GLY A 151 -5.41 -7.70 -8.19
C GLY A 151 -6.00 -8.96 -8.83
N GLN A 152 -7.32 -9.12 -8.81
CA GLN A 152 -8.02 -10.30 -9.32
C GLN A 152 -8.32 -10.15 -10.81
N GLU A 153 -8.39 -11.28 -11.52
CA GLU A 153 -8.53 -11.32 -12.98
C GLU A 153 -9.89 -10.85 -13.46
N GLU A 154 -10.92 -10.97 -12.61
CA GLU A 154 -12.28 -10.49 -12.88
C GLU A 154 -12.30 -8.97 -13.16
N TYR A 155 -11.28 -8.25 -12.70
CA TYR A 155 -11.13 -6.81 -12.90
C TYR A 155 -10.12 -6.42 -14.00
N ASP A 156 -9.57 -7.38 -14.77
CA ASP A 156 -8.57 -7.11 -15.81
C ASP A 156 -9.06 -6.10 -16.86
N ARG A 157 -10.36 -6.05 -17.14
CA ARG A 157 -10.95 -5.08 -18.08
C ARG A 157 -11.22 -3.71 -17.48
N LEU A 158 -11.35 -3.62 -16.15
CA LEU A 158 -11.66 -2.39 -15.44
C LEU A 158 -10.40 -1.68 -14.95
N ARG A 159 -9.37 -2.43 -14.55
CA ARG A 159 -8.08 -1.91 -14.07
C ARG A 159 -7.44 -0.90 -15.03
N PRO A 160 -7.49 -1.05 -16.36
CA PRO A 160 -6.92 -0.08 -17.29
C PRO A 160 -7.50 1.33 -17.18
N LEU A 161 -8.72 1.49 -16.66
CA LEU A 161 -9.35 2.79 -16.44
C LEU A 161 -8.61 3.61 -15.37
N SER A 162 -7.79 2.97 -14.54
CA SER A 162 -6.98 3.61 -13.51
C SER A 162 -5.65 4.18 -14.02
N TYR A 163 -5.17 3.77 -15.19
CA TYR A 163 -3.84 4.13 -15.70
C TYR A 163 -3.66 5.54 -16.29
N PRO A 164 -4.67 6.18 -16.92
CA PRO A 164 -4.49 7.49 -17.52
C PRO A 164 -3.86 8.50 -16.55
N GLU A 165 -2.88 9.23 -17.06
CA GLU A 165 -2.17 10.32 -16.35
C GLU A 165 -1.35 9.88 -15.12
N SER A 166 -1.01 8.60 -15.01
CA SER A 166 -0.09 8.12 -13.97
C SER A 166 1.30 8.76 -14.11
N ASP A 167 1.86 9.21 -12.99
CA ASP A 167 3.22 9.76 -12.93
C ASP A 167 4.26 8.73 -12.45
N VAL A 168 3.80 7.67 -11.76
CA VAL A 168 4.61 6.53 -11.32
C VAL A 168 3.70 5.32 -11.07
N ILE A 169 4.19 4.12 -11.36
CA ILE A 169 3.46 2.86 -11.12
C ILE A 169 4.23 2.00 -10.12
N PHE A 170 3.51 1.43 -9.17
CA PHE A 170 3.98 0.30 -8.39
C PHE A 170 3.47 -1.00 -9.00
N ILE A 171 4.38 -1.95 -9.19
CA ILE A 171 4.03 -3.35 -9.39
C ILE A 171 4.44 -4.08 -8.12
N CYS A 172 3.47 -4.62 -7.40
CA CYS A 172 3.67 -5.28 -6.11
C CYS A 172 3.60 -6.80 -6.24
N PHE A 173 4.50 -7.49 -5.54
CA PHE A 173 4.44 -8.93 -5.30
C PHE A 173 4.75 -9.19 -3.82
N ALA A 174 4.37 -10.36 -3.30
CA ALA A 174 4.61 -10.70 -1.90
C ALA A 174 5.76 -11.69 -1.74
N ILE A 175 6.61 -11.47 -0.73
CA ILE A 175 7.79 -12.31 -0.48
C ILE A 175 7.42 -13.76 -0.14
N ASP A 176 6.27 -13.98 0.49
CA ASP A 176 5.72 -15.29 0.85
C ASP A 176 4.97 -15.98 -0.30
N PHE A 177 4.87 -15.36 -1.48
CA PHE A 177 4.11 -15.90 -2.60
C PHE A 177 4.90 -15.86 -3.91
N PRO A 178 5.78 -16.84 -4.16
CA PRO A 178 6.67 -16.85 -5.33
C PRO A 178 5.98 -16.71 -6.68
N THR A 179 4.77 -17.26 -6.85
CA THR A 179 3.96 -17.08 -8.06
C THR A 179 3.65 -15.62 -8.36
N SER A 180 3.45 -14.78 -7.33
CA SER A 180 3.21 -13.35 -7.55
C SER A 180 4.41 -12.61 -8.13
N LEU A 181 5.64 -13.09 -7.91
CA LEU A 181 6.82 -12.55 -8.58
C LEU A 181 6.87 -13.00 -10.05
N ALA A 182 6.55 -14.27 -10.34
CA ALA A 182 6.46 -14.75 -11.72
C ALA A 182 5.40 -13.99 -12.54
N ASN A 183 4.24 -13.72 -11.92
CA ASN A 183 3.18 -12.93 -12.54
C ASN A 183 3.60 -11.49 -12.86
N VAL A 184 4.67 -10.96 -12.27
CA VAL A 184 5.22 -9.64 -12.63
C VAL A 184 5.65 -9.63 -14.09
N THR A 185 6.41 -10.63 -14.53
CA THR A 185 6.89 -10.71 -15.92
C THR A 185 5.81 -11.20 -16.86
N ASP A 186 4.95 -12.10 -16.39
CA ASP A 186 3.99 -12.80 -17.24
C ASP A 186 2.71 -11.98 -17.49
N LYS A 187 2.34 -11.11 -16.54
CA LYS A 187 1.08 -10.36 -16.57
C LYS A 187 1.25 -8.87 -16.30
N TRP A 188 1.76 -8.51 -15.13
CA TRP A 188 1.67 -7.13 -14.65
C TRP A 188 2.53 -6.16 -15.45
N HIS A 189 3.78 -6.53 -15.75
CA HIS A 189 4.65 -5.70 -16.56
C HIS A 189 4.17 -5.57 -18.01
N PRO A 190 3.75 -6.63 -18.73
CA PRO A 190 3.12 -6.50 -20.04
C PRO A 190 1.91 -5.56 -20.04
N GLU A 191 0.99 -5.70 -19.07
CA GLU A 191 -0.19 -4.83 -18.96
C GLU A 191 0.21 -3.37 -18.71
N VAL A 192 1.04 -3.11 -17.70
CA VAL A 192 1.49 -1.75 -17.36
C VAL A 192 2.27 -1.13 -18.52
N SER A 193 3.14 -1.88 -19.18
CA SER A 193 3.92 -1.36 -20.32
C SER A 193 3.04 -1.00 -21.51
N HIS A 194 1.93 -1.72 -21.71
CA HIS A 194 0.96 -1.41 -22.75
C HIS A 194 0.22 -0.08 -22.49
N PHE A 195 -0.23 0.15 -21.25
CA PHE A 195 -1.07 1.32 -20.92
C PHE A 195 -0.29 2.54 -20.40
N CYS A 196 0.89 2.34 -19.83
CA CYS A 196 1.69 3.34 -19.12
C CYS A 196 3.09 3.50 -19.72
N GLU A 197 3.21 3.48 -21.07
CA GLU A 197 4.49 3.66 -21.76
C GLU A 197 5.22 4.93 -21.26
N GLY A 198 6.50 4.78 -20.91
CA GLY A 198 7.35 5.88 -20.44
C GLY A 198 7.11 6.32 -19.00
N VAL A 199 6.14 5.72 -18.28
CA VAL A 199 5.90 6.00 -16.85
C VAL A 199 6.92 5.22 -16.01
N PRO A 200 7.62 5.86 -15.06
CA PRO A 200 8.57 5.17 -14.18
C PRO A 200 7.91 4.05 -13.36
N LEU A 201 8.60 2.91 -13.26
CA LEU A 201 8.16 1.72 -12.53
C LEU A 201 8.99 1.52 -11.25
N ILE A 202 8.30 1.17 -10.16
CA ILE A 202 8.91 0.57 -8.96
C ILE A 202 8.34 -0.83 -8.77
N LEU A 203 9.21 -1.83 -8.77
CA LEU A 203 8.88 -3.18 -8.33
C LEU A 203 9.00 -3.24 -6.81
N VAL A 204 7.92 -3.59 -6.12
CA VAL A 204 7.84 -3.58 -4.65
C VAL A 204 7.62 -4.99 -4.13
N GLY A 205 8.61 -5.54 -3.41
CA GLY A 205 8.45 -6.76 -2.63
C GLY A 205 7.83 -6.46 -1.27
N THR A 206 6.60 -6.92 -1.04
CA THR A 206 5.84 -6.67 0.20
C THR A 206 5.97 -7.86 1.16
N LYS A 207 5.57 -7.65 2.42
CA LYS A 207 5.56 -8.68 3.48
C LYS A 207 6.95 -9.26 3.77
N ILE A 208 8.00 -8.42 3.76
CA ILE A 208 9.37 -8.89 4.00
C ILE A 208 9.59 -9.52 5.39
N ASP A 209 8.69 -9.24 6.32
CA ASP A 209 8.64 -9.88 7.64
C ASP A 209 8.49 -11.40 7.55
N LEU A 210 7.80 -11.90 6.52
CA LEU A 210 7.57 -13.33 6.32
C LEU A 210 8.80 -14.08 5.79
N ARG A 211 9.85 -13.38 5.35
CA ARG A 211 11.08 -14.03 4.87
C ARG A 211 11.79 -14.84 5.96
N LYS A 212 11.69 -14.41 7.22
CA LYS A 212 12.30 -15.06 8.39
C LYS A 212 11.26 -15.78 9.25
N ASP A 213 10.01 -15.82 8.81
CA ASP A 213 8.96 -16.52 9.53
C ASP A 213 9.07 -18.03 9.28
N GLN A 214 9.19 -18.79 10.36
CA GLN A 214 9.42 -20.24 10.27
C GLN A 214 8.22 -20.94 9.66
N ARG A 215 7.00 -20.53 10.05
CA ARG A 215 5.76 -21.11 9.53
C ARG A 215 5.64 -20.90 8.02
N THR A 216 5.94 -19.70 7.54
CA THR A 216 5.98 -19.37 6.11
C THR A 216 7.02 -20.23 5.38
N SER A 217 8.22 -20.36 5.97
CA SER A 217 9.29 -21.17 5.40
C SER A 217 8.89 -22.65 5.27
N ASP A 218 8.25 -23.21 6.30
CA ASP A 218 7.80 -24.60 6.31
C ASP A 218 6.68 -24.85 5.27
N LEU A 219 5.72 -23.92 5.16
CA LEU A 219 4.63 -23.99 4.18
C LEU A 219 5.15 -23.93 2.73
N LEU A 220 6.12 -23.06 2.46
CA LEU A 220 6.72 -22.94 1.12
C LEU A 220 7.60 -24.15 0.80
N ALA A 221 8.35 -24.66 1.78
CA ALA A 221 9.17 -25.85 1.63
C ALA A 221 8.31 -27.09 1.29
N ALA A 222 7.14 -27.23 1.92
CA ALA A 222 6.17 -28.27 1.59
C ALA A 222 5.66 -28.19 0.13
N GLN A 223 5.74 -27.02 -0.48
CA GLN A 223 5.40 -26.77 -1.89
C GLN A 223 6.62 -26.78 -2.82
N GLY A 224 7.81 -27.12 -2.30
CA GLY A 224 9.06 -27.13 -3.08
C GLY A 224 9.59 -25.73 -3.42
N THR A 225 9.20 -24.71 -2.67
CA THR A 225 9.59 -23.31 -2.90
C THR A 225 10.17 -22.66 -1.64
N THR A 226 10.71 -21.45 -1.77
CA THR A 226 11.24 -20.67 -0.66
C THR A 226 10.70 -19.23 -0.74
N PRO A 227 10.69 -18.48 0.38
CA PRO A 227 10.43 -17.05 0.32
C PRO A 227 11.35 -16.36 -0.68
N ILE A 228 10.83 -15.33 -1.36
CA ILE A 228 11.60 -14.58 -2.35
C ILE A 228 12.79 -13.86 -1.68
N THR A 229 13.98 -14.10 -2.24
CA THR A 229 15.21 -13.41 -1.85
C THR A 229 15.29 -12.02 -2.47
N PRO A 230 16.01 -11.07 -1.85
CA PRO A 230 16.25 -9.76 -2.46
C PRO A 230 16.90 -9.85 -3.85
N GLN A 231 17.75 -10.86 -4.08
CA GLN A 231 18.43 -11.07 -5.36
C GLN A 231 17.44 -11.45 -6.47
N GLN A 232 16.44 -12.29 -6.18
CA GLN A 232 15.40 -12.64 -7.15
C GLN A 232 14.56 -11.44 -7.53
N GLY A 233 14.10 -10.65 -6.55
CA GLY A 233 13.34 -9.43 -6.83
C GLY A 233 14.16 -8.39 -7.60
N GLN A 234 15.44 -8.22 -7.26
CA GLN A 234 16.36 -7.33 -7.97
C GLN A 234 16.60 -7.77 -9.43
N ALA A 235 16.66 -9.09 -9.69
CA ALA A 235 16.81 -9.64 -11.02
C ALA A 235 15.60 -9.30 -11.91
N VAL A 236 14.38 -9.53 -11.40
CA VAL A 236 13.14 -9.18 -12.11
C VAL A 236 13.03 -7.68 -12.32
N ALA A 237 13.36 -6.85 -11.33
CA ALA A 237 13.35 -5.40 -11.49
C ALA A 237 14.29 -4.93 -12.61
N LYS A 238 15.47 -5.54 -12.71
CA LYS A 238 16.43 -5.24 -13.79
C LYS A 238 15.87 -5.64 -15.15
N GLU A 239 15.22 -6.80 -15.24
CA GLU A 239 14.60 -7.30 -16.47
C GLU A 239 13.53 -6.34 -16.99
N ILE A 240 12.65 -5.84 -16.12
CA ILE A 240 11.53 -4.97 -16.49
C ILE A 240 11.88 -3.47 -16.51
N GLY A 241 13.15 -3.11 -16.26
CA GLY A 241 13.60 -1.71 -16.19
C GLY A 241 13.05 -0.89 -15.02
N ALA A 242 12.73 -1.54 -13.89
CA ALA A 242 12.16 -0.91 -12.69
C ALA A 242 13.22 -0.66 -11.60
N THR A 243 12.89 0.25 -10.67
CA THR A 243 13.59 0.34 -9.38
C THR A 243 13.06 -0.75 -8.45
N TYR A 244 13.93 -1.51 -7.78
CA TYR A 244 13.51 -2.51 -6.80
C TYR A 244 13.48 -1.92 -5.39
N MET A 245 12.40 -2.18 -4.65
CA MET A 245 12.26 -1.80 -3.24
C MET A 245 11.54 -2.92 -2.47
N GLU A 246 11.77 -2.96 -1.17
CA GLU A 246 11.17 -3.94 -0.26
C GLU A 246 10.55 -3.25 0.95
N CYS A 247 9.41 -3.76 1.44
CA CYS A 247 8.75 -3.23 2.63
C CYS A 247 7.95 -4.28 3.41
N SER A 248 7.75 -4.01 4.70
CA SER A 248 6.73 -4.64 5.53
C SER A 248 5.77 -3.56 6.00
N ALA A 249 4.54 -3.58 5.49
CA ALA A 249 3.48 -2.72 6.02
C ALA A 249 3.13 -3.09 7.48
N LYS A 250 3.17 -4.38 7.83
CA LYS A 250 2.86 -4.91 9.17
C LYS A 250 3.77 -4.33 10.26
N HIS A 251 5.04 -4.11 9.94
CA HIS A 251 6.03 -3.54 10.87
C HIS A 251 6.45 -2.11 10.52
N ASN A 252 5.78 -1.47 9.55
CA ASN A 252 6.14 -0.15 9.01
C ASN A 252 7.62 -0.02 8.60
N ILE A 253 8.18 -1.08 8.00
CA ILE A 253 9.58 -1.13 7.55
C ILE A 253 9.60 -0.83 6.05
N GLY A 254 10.41 0.14 5.60
CA GLY A 254 10.61 0.43 4.18
C GLY A 254 9.45 1.17 3.50
N VAL A 255 8.32 1.37 4.18
CA VAL A 255 7.13 2.02 3.61
C VAL A 255 7.46 3.44 3.16
N LYS A 256 8.00 4.28 4.06
CA LYS A 256 8.34 5.67 3.74
C LYS A 256 9.38 5.75 2.60
N GLU A 257 10.34 4.83 2.57
CA GLU A 257 11.40 4.77 1.57
C GLU A 257 10.84 4.47 0.17
N VAL A 258 9.90 3.52 0.06
CA VAL A 258 9.19 3.17 -1.18
C VAL A 258 8.48 4.41 -1.76
N PHE A 259 7.70 5.12 -0.94
CA PHE A 259 6.98 6.33 -1.40
C PHE A 259 7.92 7.50 -1.68
N ASN A 260 9.01 7.66 -0.92
CA ASN A 260 10.03 8.66 -1.21
C ASN A 260 10.70 8.43 -2.56
N ALA A 261 10.99 7.17 -2.91
CA ALA A 261 11.50 6.82 -4.24
C ALA A 261 10.48 7.19 -5.33
N ALA A 262 9.20 6.87 -5.10
CA ALA A 262 8.12 7.19 -6.02
C ALA A 262 7.98 8.70 -6.26
N LEU A 263 7.98 9.52 -5.20
CA LEU A 263 7.92 10.97 -5.29
C LEU A 263 9.11 11.54 -6.07
N ARG A 264 10.32 11.03 -5.85
CA ARG A 264 11.50 11.45 -6.61
C ARG A 264 11.37 11.12 -8.10
N LEU A 265 10.86 9.93 -8.45
CA LEU A 265 10.63 9.54 -9.85
C LEU A 265 9.53 10.39 -10.50
N ALA A 266 8.39 10.54 -9.85
CA ALA A 266 7.25 11.31 -10.31
C ALA A 266 7.59 12.80 -10.53
N MET A 267 8.53 13.36 -9.76
CA MET A 267 8.94 14.76 -9.88
C MET A 267 9.94 15.03 -11.02
N ARG A 268 10.60 14.02 -11.60
CA ARG A 268 11.55 14.19 -12.71
C ARG A 268 10.88 14.69 -14.01
N GLY A 269 9.56 14.52 -14.13
CA GLY A 269 8.73 15.05 -15.21
C GLY A 269 8.94 14.35 -16.57
N ARG A 270 7.88 14.23 -17.38
CA ARG A 270 7.90 13.70 -18.76
C ARG A 270 8.66 14.58 -19.78
N LYS A 271 9.59 15.45 -19.33
CA LYS A 271 10.26 16.45 -20.18
C LYS A 271 11.21 15.82 -21.20
N MET A 272 11.77 14.64 -20.93
CA MET A 272 12.69 13.98 -21.87
C MET A 272 12.00 13.33 -23.08
N GLU A 273 10.76 12.90 -22.98
CA GLU A 273 10.06 12.26 -24.12
C GLU A 273 9.47 13.26 -25.11
N LYS A 274 8.91 14.39 -24.62
CA LYS A 274 8.45 15.47 -25.51
C LYS A 274 9.60 16.10 -26.30
N MET A 275 10.84 16.03 -25.80
CA MET A 275 12.03 16.48 -26.53
C MET A 275 12.48 15.45 -27.58
N LYS A 276 12.47 14.14 -27.27
CA LYS A 276 12.79 13.08 -28.26
C LYS A 276 11.80 13.03 -29.42
N ARG A 277 10.50 13.24 -29.18
CA ARG A 277 9.47 13.31 -30.25
C ARG A 277 9.60 14.52 -31.18
N ARG A 278 10.33 15.58 -30.78
CA ARG A 278 10.57 16.75 -31.62
C ARG A 278 11.83 16.64 -32.50
N VAL A 279 12.63 15.57 -32.36
CA VAL A 279 13.97 15.46 -32.97
C VAL A 279 14.09 14.35 -34.04
N CYS A 280 13.01 13.66 -34.42
CA CYS A 280 12.97 12.72 -35.57
C CYS A 280 11.62 12.86 -36.29
N LYS A 281 11.45 12.94 -37.62
CA LYS A 281 12.29 13.16 -38.82
C LYS A 281 11.32 13.81 -39.84
N ILE A 282 11.69 14.94 -40.44
CA ILE A 282 11.22 15.27 -41.79
C ILE A 282 12.31 14.70 -42.70
N LEU A 283 12.01 13.62 -43.39
CA LEU A 283 12.74 13.12 -44.55
C LEU A 283 11.72 12.91 -45.66
#